data_AF-A0A3D5AHJ9-F1
#
_entry.id   AF-A0A3D5AHJ9-F1
#
_cell.length_a   1.000
_cell.length_b   1.000
_cell.length_c   1.000
_cell.angle_alpha   90.00
_cell.angle_beta   90.00
_cell.angle_gamma   90.00
#
_symmetry.space_group_name_H-M   'P 1'
#
loop_
_entity.id
_entity.type
_entity.pdbx_description
1 polymer ?
#
loop_
_entity_poly.entity_id
_entity_poly.type
_entity_poly.pdbx_seq_one_letter_code
_entity_poly.pdbx_strand_id
1 'polypeptide(L)'
;MNLRRALSATGLSALAAATILTGSPAAGGVVAKTAEVCAVPATTANAKVKPGSPLQHDPNEVTEAVAAQIERQTSKALALRAKYGAFDVGVQAVVTIPVAVHVIRKDTTRAGGNIPDSMIASQINVLNQSYGTATGGAETNFRFTLQSTTRTTNATWYTVTPGSSAETQMKNALRVGGPETLNFYIANIGQGLLGWATFPSSYNSRPKDDGVVVLTESLPSGTASPYNL
;
A
#
# COMPACT_ATOMS: atom_id res chain seq x y z
N MET A 1 46.30 -9.76 72.78
CA MET A 1 47.11 -9.14 73.85
C MET A 1 48.00 -8.07 73.22
N ASN A 2 47.64 -6.80 73.43
CA ASN A 2 48.42 -5.55 73.38
C ASN A 2 49.59 -5.38 72.39
N LEU A 3 49.56 -4.32 71.56
CA LEU A 3 50.30 -3.04 71.77
C LEU A 3 49.92 -2.03 70.64
N ARG A 4 49.28 -0.90 70.97
CA ARG A 4 49.79 0.50 71.12
C ARG A 4 50.15 1.18 69.77
N ARG A 5 49.32 2.10 69.23
CA ARG A 5 49.13 3.56 69.48
C ARG A 5 50.35 4.47 69.19
N ALA A 6 50.21 5.40 68.23
CA ALA A 6 50.52 6.85 68.27
C ALA A 6 50.31 7.48 66.87
N LEU A 7 49.35 8.41 66.69
CA LEU A 7 49.49 9.90 66.59
C LEU A 7 50.20 10.37 65.29
N SER A 8 49.83 11.43 64.55
CA SER A 8 48.81 12.48 64.68
C SER A 8 48.82 13.39 63.44
N ALA A 9 47.66 14.01 63.16
CA ALA A 9 47.41 15.37 62.61
C ALA A 9 47.95 15.72 61.19
N THR A 10 47.34 16.52 60.32
CA THR A 10 46.27 17.55 60.28
C THR A 10 45.74 17.53 58.83
N GLY A 11 44.44 17.45 58.50
CA GLY A 11 43.47 18.54 58.60
C GLY A 11 43.62 19.58 57.48
N LEU A 12 42.90 19.43 56.34
CA LEU A 12 42.20 20.53 55.64
C LEU A 12 41.32 20.06 54.46
N SER A 13 40.02 20.28 54.62
CA SER A 13 39.01 20.75 53.65
C SER A 13 38.94 20.23 52.20
N ALA A 14 37.85 19.48 51.96
CA ALA A 14 36.81 19.71 50.95
C ALA A 14 37.20 20.09 49.51
N LEU A 15 36.86 19.22 48.54
CA LEU A 15 35.73 19.46 47.61
C LEU A 15 35.50 18.17 46.77
N ALA A 16 34.36 17.51 46.98
CA ALA A 16 33.89 16.43 46.12
C ALA A 16 33.15 17.05 44.93
N ALA A 17 33.67 16.88 43.72
CA ALA A 17 32.92 17.13 42.49
C ALA A 17 32.41 15.78 41.97
N ALA A 18 31.20 15.41 42.39
CA ALA A 18 30.43 14.35 41.76
C ALA A 18 29.79 14.92 40.49
N THR A 19 30.31 14.51 39.33
CA THR A 19 29.72 14.84 38.03
C THR A 19 28.42 14.05 37.86
N ILE A 20 27.29 14.69 38.09
CA ILE A 20 25.97 14.16 37.74
C ILE A 20 25.84 14.27 36.21
N LEU A 21 25.89 13.15 35.49
CA LEU A 21 25.43 13.08 34.11
C LEU A 21 23.91 13.27 34.11
N THR A 22 23.45 14.50 33.93
CA THR A 22 22.06 14.75 33.55
C THR A 22 21.90 14.39 32.08
N GLY A 23 21.49 13.15 31.81
CA GLY A 23 21.01 12.74 30.49
C GLY A 23 19.68 13.43 30.20
N SER A 24 19.72 14.55 29.48
CA SER A 24 18.52 15.12 28.86
C SER A 24 17.96 14.13 27.84
N PRO A 25 16.65 13.85 27.79
CA PRO A 25 16.08 13.14 26.67
C PRO A 25 16.21 14.06 25.45
N ALA A 26 17.07 13.68 24.50
CA ALA A 26 17.06 14.27 23.17
C ALA A 26 15.69 13.96 22.57
N ALA A 27 14.81 14.96 22.57
CA ALA A 27 13.65 14.98 21.71
C ALA A 27 14.19 14.94 20.27
N GLY A 28 14.22 13.74 19.69
CA GLY A 28 14.47 13.53 18.28
C GLY A 28 13.32 14.14 17.50
N GLY A 29 13.37 15.46 17.29
CA GLY A 29 12.52 16.14 16.35
C GLY A 29 12.78 15.51 14.98
N VAL A 30 11.75 14.89 14.42
CA VAL A 30 11.71 14.59 12.99
C VAL A 30 11.88 15.93 12.27
N VAL A 31 13.10 16.21 11.80
CA VAL A 31 13.33 17.28 10.84
C VAL A 31 12.52 16.88 9.62
N ALA A 32 11.36 17.53 9.44
CA ALA A 32 10.62 17.44 8.22
C ALA A 32 11.59 17.82 7.10
N LYS A 33 11.92 16.85 6.23
CA LYS A 33 12.52 17.16 4.93
C LYS A 33 11.66 18.28 4.35
N THR A 34 12.32 19.35 3.88
CA THR A 34 11.68 20.40 3.08
C THR A 34 10.69 19.75 2.14
N ALA A 35 9.42 20.13 2.26
CA ALA A 35 8.35 19.60 1.42
C ALA A 35 8.82 19.72 -0.04
N GLU A 36 9.05 18.58 -0.68
CA GLU A 36 9.21 18.54 -2.12
C GLU A 36 7.95 19.19 -2.68
N VAL A 37 8.12 20.28 -3.43
CA VAL A 37 6.99 20.92 -4.11
C VAL A 37 6.41 19.85 -5.02
N CYS A 38 5.26 19.30 -4.66
CA CYS A 38 4.52 18.42 -5.55
C CYS A 38 4.23 19.23 -6.81
N ALA A 39 4.92 18.90 -7.90
CA ALA A 39 4.60 19.48 -9.18
C ALA A 39 3.19 19.00 -9.54
N VAL A 40 2.24 19.92 -9.64
CA VAL A 40 0.94 19.65 -10.25
C VAL A 40 1.18 19.77 -11.75
N PRO A 41 1.25 18.65 -12.51
CA PRO A 41 1.41 18.75 -13.94
C PRO A 41 0.17 19.44 -14.52
N ALA A 42 0.36 20.38 -15.45
CA ALA A 42 -0.73 21.07 -16.16
C ALA A 42 -1.48 20.14 -17.16
N THR A 43 -1.22 18.84 -17.10
CA THR A 43 -1.72 17.81 -18.01
C THR A 43 -2.30 16.65 -17.21
N THR A 44 -3.29 16.00 -17.80
CA THR A 44 -3.96 14.80 -17.30
C THR A 44 -2.98 13.73 -16.81
N ALA A 45 -3.33 13.03 -15.74
CA ALA A 45 -2.54 11.94 -15.19
C ALA A 45 -2.50 10.78 -16.20
N ASN A 46 -1.31 10.29 -16.51
CA ASN A 46 -1.14 9.16 -17.42
C ASN A 46 -1.29 7.83 -16.67
N ALA A 47 -2.12 6.95 -17.19
CA ALA A 47 -2.17 5.56 -16.76
C ALA A 47 -0.84 4.86 -17.04
N LYS A 48 -0.51 3.85 -16.22
CA LYS A 48 0.61 2.95 -16.53
C LYS A 48 0.23 2.04 -17.71
N VAL A 49 1.06 2.08 -18.74
CA VAL A 49 0.87 1.32 -19.99
C VAL A 49 2.07 0.41 -20.28
N LYS A 50 1.84 -0.61 -21.10
CA LYS A 50 2.88 -1.47 -21.65
C LYS A 50 3.92 -0.62 -22.43
N PRO A 51 5.21 -0.99 -22.43
CA PRO A 51 6.20 -0.30 -23.24
C PRO A 51 5.78 -0.25 -24.72
N GLY A 52 5.95 0.91 -25.36
CA GLY A 52 5.59 1.14 -26.76
C GLY A 52 4.09 1.37 -27.03
N SER A 53 3.22 1.27 -26.02
CA SER A 53 1.82 1.68 -26.17
C SER A 53 1.68 3.21 -26.10
N PRO A 54 0.70 3.81 -26.81
CA PRO A 54 0.37 5.22 -26.61
C PRO A 54 0.03 5.49 -25.15
N LEU A 55 0.38 6.69 -24.66
CA LEU A 55 -0.07 7.13 -23.34
C LEU A 55 -1.60 7.10 -23.30
N GLN A 56 -2.12 6.60 -22.18
CA GLN A 56 -3.55 6.56 -21.89
C GLN A 56 -3.82 7.46 -20.70
N HIS A 57 -4.97 8.13 -20.72
CA HIS A 57 -5.47 8.86 -19.57
C HIS A 57 -5.79 7.88 -18.42
N ASP A 58 -5.46 8.24 -17.18
CA ASP A 58 -5.86 7.45 -16.01
C ASP A 58 -7.39 7.41 -15.91
N PRO A 59 -8.03 6.23 -15.98
CA PRO A 59 -9.50 6.14 -15.94
C PRO A 59 -10.11 6.73 -14.65
N ASN A 60 -9.31 6.97 -13.61
CA ASN A 60 -9.75 7.58 -12.36
C ASN A 60 -9.14 8.96 -12.08
N GLU A 61 -8.65 9.69 -13.09
CA GLU A 61 -8.15 11.04 -12.87
C GLU A 61 -9.17 11.90 -12.08
N VAL A 62 -8.67 12.58 -11.05
CA VAL A 62 -9.44 13.53 -10.25
C VAL A 62 -9.09 14.95 -10.66
N THR A 63 -10.10 15.82 -10.71
CA THR A 63 -9.85 17.24 -10.96
C THR A 63 -9.07 17.87 -9.81
N GLU A 64 -8.34 18.96 -10.07
CA GLU A 64 -7.61 19.71 -9.03
C GLU A 64 -8.51 20.10 -7.86
N ALA A 65 -9.76 20.49 -8.13
CA ALA A 65 -10.72 20.82 -7.09
C ALA A 65 -11.05 19.62 -6.17
N VAL A 66 -11.17 18.43 -6.76
CA VAL A 66 -11.39 17.17 -6.02
C VAL A 66 -10.14 16.78 -5.25
N ALA A 67 -8.95 16.87 -5.85
CA ALA A 67 -7.68 16.61 -5.17
C ALA A 67 -7.50 17.52 -3.95
N ALA A 68 -7.69 18.82 -4.12
CA ALA A 68 -7.62 19.80 -3.04
C ALA A 68 -8.67 19.52 -1.94
N GLN A 69 -9.85 18.99 -2.30
CA GLN A 69 -10.83 18.57 -1.31
C GLN A 69 -10.36 17.36 -0.50
N ILE A 70 -9.76 16.35 -1.16
CA ILE A 70 -9.19 15.17 -0.50
C ILE A 70 -8.06 15.59 0.45
N GLU A 71 -7.19 16.49 0.02
CA GLU A 71 -6.10 17.03 0.86
C GLU A 71 -6.63 17.79 2.07
N ARG A 72 -7.67 18.62 1.90
CA ARG A 72 -8.33 19.30 3.02
C ARG A 72 -8.95 18.32 4.01
N GLN A 73 -9.62 17.28 3.51
CA GLN A 73 -10.22 16.24 4.36
C GLN A 73 -9.15 15.46 5.12
N THR A 74 -8.07 15.07 4.44
CA THR A 74 -6.94 14.36 5.03
C THR A 74 -6.26 15.21 6.09
N SER A 75 -5.96 16.47 5.79
CA SER A 75 -5.35 17.42 6.74
C SER A 75 -6.23 17.63 7.96
N LYS A 76 -7.55 17.75 7.77
CA LYS A 76 -8.51 17.85 8.88
C LYS A 76 -8.51 16.57 9.71
N ALA A 77 -8.52 15.39 9.11
CA ALA A 77 -8.48 14.12 9.82
C ALA A 77 -7.18 13.96 10.64
N LEU A 78 -6.03 14.33 10.06
CA LEU A 78 -4.74 14.34 10.76
C LEU A 78 -4.71 15.34 11.91
N ALA A 79 -5.27 16.54 11.72
CA ALA A 79 -5.38 17.54 12.79
C ALA A 79 -6.30 17.09 13.93
N LEU A 80 -7.42 16.42 13.60
CA LEU A 80 -8.30 15.81 14.60
C LEU A 80 -7.57 14.71 15.38
N ARG A 81 -6.81 13.84 14.69
CA ARG A 81 -5.98 12.81 15.31
C ARG A 81 -4.91 13.41 16.23
N ALA A 82 -4.28 14.51 15.84
CA ALA A 82 -3.29 15.19 16.67
C ALA A 82 -3.94 15.85 17.91
N LYS A 83 -5.13 16.46 17.73
CA LYS A 83 -5.84 17.21 18.78
C LYS A 83 -6.48 16.31 19.85
N TYR A 84 -7.12 15.23 19.43
CA TYR A 84 -7.85 14.33 20.34
C TYR A 84 -7.00 13.15 20.82
N GLY A 85 -5.70 13.15 20.47
CA GLY A 85 -4.87 11.96 20.52
C GLY A 85 -5.29 10.96 19.43
N ALA A 86 -4.37 10.12 19.00
CA ALA A 86 -4.82 8.85 18.44
C ALA A 86 -5.68 8.20 19.53
N PHE A 87 -6.86 7.67 19.20
CA PHE A 87 -7.38 6.57 20.01
C PHE A 87 -6.21 5.63 20.24
N ASP A 88 -5.94 5.25 21.48
CA ASP A 88 -4.93 4.24 21.79
C ASP A 88 -5.45 2.91 21.24
N VAL A 89 -5.38 2.76 19.92
CA VAL A 89 -5.33 1.49 19.23
C VAL A 89 -3.92 0.98 19.54
N GLY A 90 -3.75 0.47 20.76
CA GLY A 90 -2.45 0.08 21.30
C GLY A 90 -1.74 -0.84 20.31
N VAL A 91 -0.57 -0.41 19.83
CA VAL A 91 0.06 -0.92 18.59
C VAL A 91 -0.92 -0.78 17.42
N GLN A 92 -0.54 -0.08 16.34
CA GLN A 92 -1.36 -0.14 15.13
C GLN A 92 -1.50 -1.61 14.73
N ALA A 93 -2.65 -2.22 15.03
CA ALA A 93 -2.84 -3.65 14.89
C ALA A 93 -2.63 -3.99 13.42
N VAL A 94 -1.93 -5.10 13.16
CA VAL A 94 -1.77 -5.60 11.81
C VAL A 94 -3.18 -5.82 11.23
N VAL A 95 -3.51 -5.05 10.18
CA VAL A 95 -4.76 -5.20 9.44
C VAL A 95 -4.52 -6.23 8.35
N THR A 96 -5.12 -7.40 8.53
CA THR A 96 -5.08 -8.46 7.52
C THR A 96 -6.23 -8.28 6.54
N ILE A 97 -5.89 -7.99 5.30
CA ILE A 97 -6.80 -7.83 4.17
C ILE A 97 -6.96 -9.21 3.50
N PRO A 98 -8.15 -9.83 3.55
CA PRO A 98 -8.46 -10.99 2.74
C PRO A 98 -8.49 -10.63 1.26
N VAL A 99 -7.84 -11.44 0.43
CA VAL A 99 -7.76 -11.26 -1.03
C VAL A 99 -8.50 -12.38 -1.74
N ALA A 100 -9.53 -12.00 -2.51
CA ALA A 100 -10.21 -12.88 -3.45
C ALA A 100 -9.62 -12.66 -4.84
N VAL A 101 -8.92 -13.67 -5.37
CA VAL A 101 -8.30 -13.58 -6.69
C VAL A 101 -9.22 -14.18 -7.75
N HIS A 102 -9.52 -13.38 -8.77
CA HIS A 102 -10.33 -13.79 -9.91
C HIS A 102 -9.47 -13.83 -11.17
N VAL A 103 -9.09 -15.03 -11.61
CA VAL A 103 -8.37 -15.24 -12.87
C VAL A 103 -9.40 -15.39 -13.99
N ILE A 104 -9.41 -14.43 -14.91
CA ILE A 104 -10.23 -14.47 -16.11
C ILE A 104 -9.35 -14.96 -17.25
N ARG A 105 -9.84 -15.94 -18.01
CA ARG A 105 -9.11 -16.60 -19.09
C ARG A 105 -9.99 -16.75 -20.32
N LYS A 106 -9.39 -16.72 -21.51
CA LYS A 106 -10.10 -17.09 -22.75
C LYS A 106 -10.23 -18.61 -22.92
N ASP A 107 -9.26 -19.37 -22.41
CA ASP A 107 -9.20 -20.83 -22.50
C ASP A 107 -8.30 -21.39 -21.38
N THR A 108 -8.02 -22.70 -21.39
CA THR A 108 -7.23 -23.39 -20.35
C THR A 108 -5.72 -23.33 -20.58
N THR A 109 -5.24 -22.66 -21.62
CA THR A 109 -3.81 -22.53 -21.92
C THR A 109 -3.18 -21.36 -21.16
N ARG A 110 -1.86 -21.40 -20.94
CA ARG A 110 -1.13 -20.27 -20.32
C ARG A 110 -1.26 -18.99 -21.14
N ALA A 111 -1.17 -19.09 -22.47
CA ALA A 111 -1.36 -17.96 -23.40
C ALA A 111 -2.80 -17.42 -23.37
N GLY A 112 -3.77 -18.25 -23.01
CA GLY A 112 -5.15 -17.85 -22.79
C GLY A 112 -5.47 -17.33 -21.41
N GLY A 113 -4.47 -17.05 -20.57
CA GLY A 113 -4.64 -16.44 -19.26
C GLY A 113 -4.78 -17.45 -18.11
N ASN A 114 -4.65 -18.75 -18.39
CA ASN A 114 -4.62 -19.75 -17.33
C ASN A 114 -3.24 -19.78 -16.65
N ILE A 115 -3.02 -18.86 -15.71
CA ILE A 115 -1.78 -18.75 -14.94
C ILE A 115 -1.67 -19.85 -13.87
N PRO A 116 -0.45 -20.31 -13.55
CA PRO A 116 -0.23 -21.21 -12.42
C PRO A 116 -0.44 -20.48 -11.09
N ASP A 117 -0.82 -21.22 -10.04
CA ASP A 117 -1.01 -20.66 -8.69
C ASP A 117 0.27 -20.04 -8.12
N SER A 118 1.45 -20.47 -8.58
CA SER A 118 2.73 -19.88 -8.20
C SER A 118 2.85 -18.39 -8.56
N MET A 119 2.26 -17.95 -9.68
CA MET A 119 2.23 -16.53 -10.04
C MET A 119 1.33 -15.73 -9.08
N ILE A 120 0.19 -16.30 -8.68
CA ILE A 120 -0.73 -15.69 -7.71
C ILE A 120 -0.05 -15.57 -6.34
N ALA A 121 0.56 -16.66 -5.86
CA ALA A 121 1.30 -16.66 -4.60
C ALA A 121 2.44 -15.63 -4.60
N SER A 122 3.18 -15.54 -5.71
CA SER A 122 4.24 -14.55 -5.86
C SER A 122 3.70 -13.12 -5.82
N GLN A 123 2.55 -12.84 -6.44
CA GLN A 123 1.92 -11.53 -6.38
C GLN A 123 1.51 -11.16 -4.95
N ILE A 124 0.95 -12.09 -4.18
CA ILE A 124 0.61 -11.85 -2.76
C ILE A 124 1.88 -11.58 -1.93
N ASN A 125 2.98 -12.28 -2.23
CA ASN A 125 4.27 -12.01 -1.59
C ASN A 125 4.78 -10.60 -1.91
N VAL A 126 4.71 -10.18 -3.18
CA VAL A 126 5.11 -8.82 -3.59
C VAL A 126 4.27 -7.75 -2.88
N LEU A 127 2.95 -7.96 -2.73
CA LEU A 127 2.10 -7.06 -1.96
C LEU A 127 2.56 -6.95 -0.50
N ASN A 128 2.79 -8.08 0.18
CA ASN A 128 3.26 -8.08 1.56
C ASN A 128 4.66 -7.47 1.73
N GLN A 129 5.56 -7.69 0.78
CA GLN A 129 6.90 -7.07 0.78
C GLN A 129 6.82 -5.56 0.57
N SER A 130 5.94 -5.11 -0.33
CA SER A 130 5.83 -3.70 -0.72
C SER A 130 5.09 -2.85 0.30
N TYR A 131 4.10 -3.43 0.98
CA TYR A 131 3.42 -2.79 2.11
C TYR A 131 4.14 -2.98 3.44
N GLY A 132 5.21 -3.78 3.46
CA GLY A 132 6.23 -3.77 4.51
C GLY A 132 7.36 -2.80 4.16
N THR A 133 8.59 -3.19 4.46
CA THR A 133 9.80 -2.39 4.19
C THR A 133 10.72 -2.97 3.12
N ALA A 134 10.42 -4.18 2.61
CA ALA A 134 11.35 -4.97 1.82
C ALA A 134 11.69 -4.37 0.45
N THR A 135 10.84 -3.46 -0.07
CA THR A 135 11.06 -2.78 -1.37
C THR A 135 11.46 -1.31 -1.22
N GLY A 136 11.79 -0.86 0.00
CA GLY A 136 12.23 0.52 0.28
C GLY A 136 11.10 1.49 0.60
N GLY A 137 9.86 1.03 0.72
CA GLY A 137 8.72 1.80 1.21
C GLY A 137 8.69 1.95 2.74
N ALA A 138 7.78 2.80 3.22
CA ALA A 138 7.50 2.90 4.66
C ALA A 138 6.70 1.68 5.12
N GLU A 139 7.05 1.14 6.31
CA GLU A 139 6.29 0.06 6.92
C GLU A 139 4.82 0.47 7.11
N THR A 140 3.92 -0.31 6.52
CA THR A 140 2.49 -0.21 6.80
C THR A 140 2.04 -1.38 7.66
N ASN A 141 0.94 -1.21 8.40
CA ASN A 141 0.36 -2.30 9.17
C ASN A 141 -0.57 -3.19 8.33
N PHE A 142 -0.59 -3.05 7.01
CA PHE A 142 -1.41 -3.88 6.13
C PHE A 142 -0.68 -5.15 5.74
N ARG A 143 -1.40 -6.27 5.78
CA ARG A 143 -0.95 -7.58 5.29
C ARG A 143 -2.04 -8.20 4.43
N PHE A 144 -1.65 -8.96 3.43
CA PHE A 144 -2.55 -9.57 2.45
C PHE A 144 -2.52 -11.08 2.60
N THR A 145 -3.70 -11.68 2.75
CA THR A 145 -3.85 -13.14 2.81
C THR A 145 -4.75 -13.61 1.68
N LEU A 146 -4.27 -14.55 0.88
CA LEU A 146 -5.10 -15.18 -0.15
C LEU A 146 -6.24 -15.95 0.51
N GLN A 147 -7.47 -15.50 0.30
CA GLN A 147 -8.68 -16.13 0.83
C GLN A 147 -9.25 -17.14 -0.17
N SER A 148 -9.28 -16.79 -1.45
CA SER A 148 -9.85 -17.64 -2.49
C SER A 148 -9.23 -17.37 -3.86
N THR A 149 -9.35 -18.34 -4.77
CA THR A 149 -9.01 -18.18 -6.18
C THR A 149 -10.13 -18.78 -7.03
N THR A 150 -10.66 -17.98 -7.95
CA THR A 150 -11.64 -18.44 -8.96
C THR A 150 -11.05 -18.33 -10.35
N ARG A 151 -11.36 -19.28 -11.24
CA ARG A 151 -10.94 -19.25 -12.65
C ARG A 151 -12.17 -19.22 -13.54
N THR A 152 -12.38 -18.12 -14.26
CA THR A 152 -13.55 -17.92 -15.12
C THR A 152 -13.14 -17.90 -16.58
N THR A 153 -13.67 -18.84 -17.36
CA THR A 153 -13.46 -18.84 -18.82
C THR A 153 -14.51 -17.95 -19.48
N ASN A 154 -14.12 -16.72 -19.85
CA ASN A 154 -14.97 -15.76 -20.53
C ASN A 154 -14.10 -14.85 -21.42
N ALA A 155 -14.14 -15.07 -22.73
CA ALA A 155 -13.30 -14.34 -23.68
C ALA A 155 -13.61 -12.83 -23.73
N THR A 156 -14.88 -12.44 -23.50
CA THR A 156 -15.30 -11.03 -23.47
C THR A 156 -14.73 -10.32 -22.24
N TRP A 157 -14.78 -10.96 -21.07
CA TRP A 157 -14.18 -10.41 -19.85
C TRP A 157 -12.64 -10.47 -19.88
N TYR A 158 -12.06 -11.41 -20.63
CA TYR A 158 -10.61 -11.55 -20.72
C TYR A 158 -9.93 -10.32 -21.33
N THR A 159 -10.63 -9.60 -22.22
CA THR A 159 -10.16 -8.36 -22.85
C THR A 159 -10.84 -7.11 -22.30
N VAL A 160 -11.27 -7.15 -21.04
CA VAL A 160 -12.01 -6.06 -20.38
C VAL A 160 -11.22 -4.74 -20.41
N THR A 161 -11.97 -3.64 -20.55
CA THR A 161 -11.47 -2.27 -20.46
C THR A 161 -12.22 -1.50 -19.37
N PRO A 162 -11.62 -0.44 -18.79
CA PRO A 162 -12.28 0.39 -17.78
C PRO A 162 -13.62 0.95 -18.29
N GLY A 163 -14.64 0.92 -17.43
CA GLY A 163 -15.99 1.46 -17.70
C GLY A 163 -16.81 0.66 -18.71
N SER A 164 -16.32 -0.49 -19.18
CA SER A 164 -17.04 -1.31 -20.14
C SER A 164 -18.18 -2.11 -19.50
N SER A 165 -19.19 -2.48 -20.29
CA SER A 165 -20.23 -3.41 -19.84
C SER A 165 -19.66 -4.77 -19.40
N ALA A 166 -18.54 -5.18 -20.00
CA ALA A 166 -17.79 -6.37 -19.59
C ALA A 166 -17.25 -6.23 -18.15
N GLU A 167 -16.71 -5.07 -17.78
CA GLU A 167 -16.25 -4.82 -16.40
C GLU A 167 -17.41 -4.88 -15.42
N THR A 168 -18.51 -4.20 -15.72
CA THR A 168 -19.71 -4.20 -14.88
C THR A 168 -20.26 -5.61 -14.67
N GLN A 169 -20.38 -6.40 -15.74
CA GLN A 169 -20.85 -7.79 -15.66
C GLN A 169 -19.88 -8.67 -14.87
N MET A 170 -18.58 -8.55 -15.12
CA MET A 170 -17.53 -9.31 -14.45
C MET A 170 -17.54 -9.03 -12.94
N LYS A 171 -17.49 -7.77 -12.52
CA LYS A 171 -17.47 -7.38 -11.11
C LYS A 171 -18.77 -7.73 -10.41
N ASN A 172 -19.93 -7.53 -11.05
CA ASN A 172 -21.21 -7.94 -10.48
C ASN A 172 -21.32 -9.44 -10.24
N ALA A 173 -20.76 -10.25 -11.14
CA ALA A 173 -20.85 -11.71 -11.06
C ALA A 173 -19.84 -12.31 -10.07
N LEU A 174 -18.65 -11.72 -9.94
CA LEU A 174 -17.52 -12.35 -9.26
C LEU A 174 -17.17 -11.73 -7.91
N ARG A 175 -17.53 -10.46 -7.67
CA ARG A 175 -17.19 -9.76 -6.41
C ARG A 175 -17.74 -10.52 -5.20
N VAL A 176 -16.87 -10.75 -4.22
CA VAL A 176 -17.21 -11.36 -2.93
C VAL A 176 -16.79 -10.47 -1.75
N GLY A 177 -17.39 -10.71 -0.60
CA GLY A 177 -17.13 -9.94 0.61
C GLY A 177 -17.67 -8.51 0.58
N GLY A 178 -17.28 -7.73 1.57
CA GLY A 178 -17.62 -6.32 1.76
C GLY A 178 -16.40 -5.40 1.60
N PRO A 179 -16.39 -4.21 2.24
CA PRO A 179 -15.31 -3.24 2.14
C PRO A 179 -13.97 -3.74 2.73
N GLU A 180 -13.98 -4.84 3.48
CA GLU A 180 -12.80 -5.49 4.05
C GLU A 180 -12.05 -6.39 3.07
N THR A 181 -12.69 -6.81 1.98
CA THR A 181 -12.14 -7.83 1.05
C THR A 181 -11.60 -7.19 -0.23
N LEU A 182 -10.31 -7.41 -0.52
CA LEU A 182 -9.71 -7.03 -1.79
C LEU A 182 -10.11 -8.02 -2.87
N ASN A 183 -10.93 -7.57 -3.82
CA ASN A 183 -11.24 -8.31 -5.04
C ASN A 183 -10.20 -7.97 -6.11
N PHE A 184 -9.40 -8.96 -6.51
CA PHE A 184 -8.24 -8.81 -7.39
C PHE A 184 -8.47 -9.57 -8.70
N TYR A 185 -8.77 -8.85 -9.77
CA TYR A 185 -9.12 -9.40 -11.08
C TYR A 185 -7.90 -9.42 -11.99
N ILE A 186 -7.62 -10.57 -12.61
CA ILE A 186 -6.48 -10.79 -13.48
C ILE A 186 -7.02 -11.16 -14.88
N ALA A 187 -6.67 -10.35 -15.89
CA ALA A 187 -7.13 -10.55 -17.27
C ALA A 187 -6.09 -10.04 -18.30
N ASN A 188 -6.30 -10.28 -19.59
CA ASN A 188 -5.52 -9.63 -20.66
C ASN A 188 -6.21 -8.33 -21.08
N ILE A 189 -6.18 -7.38 -20.16
CA ILE A 189 -6.89 -6.10 -20.28
C ILE A 189 -6.51 -5.31 -21.53
N GLY A 190 -7.47 -4.57 -22.06
CA GLY A 190 -7.32 -3.77 -23.27
C GLY A 190 -6.59 -2.44 -23.08
N GLN A 191 -6.56 -1.63 -24.13
CA GLN A 191 -6.01 -0.26 -24.15
C GLN A 191 -4.51 -0.14 -23.83
N GLY A 192 -3.77 -1.24 -23.79
CA GLY A 192 -2.36 -1.23 -23.44
C GLY A 192 -2.09 -0.95 -21.95
N LEU A 193 -3.12 -0.95 -21.10
CA LEU A 193 -3.01 -0.71 -19.67
C LEU A 193 -2.29 -1.86 -18.95
N LEU A 194 -1.72 -1.56 -17.78
CA LEU A 194 -1.22 -2.55 -16.82
C LEU A 194 -2.21 -2.86 -15.69
N GLY A 195 -3.16 -1.96 -15.45
CA GLY A 195 -4.23 -2.16 -14.49
C GLY A 195 -4.94 -0.86 -14.13
N TRP A 196 -6.00 -0.99 -13.34
CA TRP A 196 -6.72 0.11 -12.71
C TRP A 196 -7.36 -0.35 -11.40
N ALA A 197 -7.74 0.60 -10.56
CA ALA A 197 -8.43 0.37 -9.30
C ALA A 197 -9.65 1.29 -9.19
N THR A 198 -10.54 1.02 -8.25
CA THR A 198 -11.64 1.93 -7.89
C THR A 198 -11.31 2.63 -6.57
N PHE A 199 -11.46 3.95 -6.54
CA PHE A 199 -11.16 4.72 -5.33
C PHE A 199 -12.15 4.45 -4.18
N PRO A 200 -11.70 4.44 -2.92
CA PRO A 200 -12.57 4.24 -1.75
C PRO A 200 -13.72 5.25 -1.64
N SER A 201 -13.54 6.48 -2.13
CA SER A 201 -14.57 7.52 -2.15
C SER A 201 -15.82 7.13 -2.96
N SER A 202 -15.69 6.23 -3.92
CA SER A 202 -16.80 5.70 -4.72
C SER A 202 -17.53 4.54 -4.05
N TYR A 203 -16.98 3.95 -2.99
CA TYR A 203 -17.53 2.71 -2.42
C TYR A 203 -18.97 2.86 -1.95
N ASN A 204 -19.30 3.95 -1.27
CA ASN A 204 -20.64 4.17 -0.73
C ASN A 204 -21.72 4.27 -1.81
N SER A 205 -21.39 4.84 -2.98
CA SER A 205 -22.34 4.99 -4.09
C SER A 205 -22.29 3.84 -5.09
N ARG A 206 -21.12 3.19 -5.24
CA ARG A 206 -20.85 2.14 -6.23
C ARG A 206 -20.06 0.99 -5.61
N PRO A 207 -20.60 0.28 -4.60
CA PRO A 207 -19.87 -0.77 -3.89
C PRO A 207 -19.55 -1.97 -4.78
N LYS A 208 -20.26 -2.14 -5.90
CA LYS A 208 -20.04 -3.22 -6.87
C LYS A 208 -18.86 -2.97 -7.80
N ASP A 209 -18.43 -1.72 -7.96
CA ASP A 209 -17.27 -1.38 -8.78
C ASP A 209 -15.95 -1.67 -8.06
N ASP A 210 -15.98 -1.88 -6.74
CA ASP A 210 -14.80 -2.01 -5.90
C ASP A 210 -13.92 -3.23 -6.25
N GLY A 211 -12.62 -2.97 -6.28
CA GLY A 211 -11.58 -3.94 -6.62
C GLY A 211 -10.49 -3.37 -7.52
N VAL A 212 -9.50 -4.20 -7.80
CA VAL A 212 -8.35 -3.89 -8.66
C VAL A 212 -8.33 -4.85 -9.84
N VAL A 213 -8.15 -4.33 -11.05
CA VAL A 213 -7.97 -5.14 -12.26
C VAL A 213 -6.53 -4.97 -12.74
N VAL A 214 -5.83 -6.07 -12.99
CA VAL A 214 -4.43 -6.08 -13.44
C VAL A 214 -4.23 -6.92 -14.69
N LEU A 215 -3.21 -6.54 -15.46
CA LEU A 215 -2.75 -7.31 -16.59
C LEU A 215 -2.12 -8.64 -16.12
N THR A 216 -2.53 -9.74 -16.74
CA THR A 216 -2.00 -11.09 -16.42
C THR A 216 -0.49 -11.17 -16.53
N GLU A 217 0.08 -10.56 -17.56
CA GLU A 217 1.51 -10.62 -17.84
C GLU A 217 2.35 -9.63 -17.01
N SER A 218 1.72 -8.75 -16.22
CA SER A 218 2.43 -7.91 -15.26
C SER A 218 2.55 -8.54 -13.86
N LEU A 219 2.06 -9.76 -13.68
CA LEU A 219 2.34 -10.50 -12.45
C LEU A 219 3.81 -10.96 -12.44
N PRO A 220 4.37 -11.29 -11.26
CA PRO A 220 5.69 -11.89 -11.15
C PRO A 220 5.82 -13.13 -12.05
N SER A 221 6.94 -13.25 -12.76
CA SER A 221 7.17 -14.29 -13.79
C SER A 221 6.30 -14.18 -15.05
N GLY A 222 5.59 -13.06 -15.23
CA GLY A 222 4.91 -12.72 -16.47
C GLY A 222 5.88 -12.16 -17.52
N THR A 223 5.33 -11.77 -18.66
CA THR A 223 6.12 -11.30 -19.83
C THR A 223 6.09 -9.78 -20.04
N ALA A 224 5.32 -9.03 -19.27
CA ALA A 224 5.19 -7.57 -19.43
C ALA A 224 6.36 -6.82 -18.76
N SER A 225 7.60 -7.12 -19.14
CA SER A 225 8.78 -6.40 -18.67
C SER A 225 8.70 -4.90 -19.01
N PRO A 226 9.16 -4.00 -18.12
CA PRO A 226 9.82 -4.24 -16.82
C PRO A 226 8.85 -4.37 -15.63
N TYR A 227 7.58 -4.66 -15.87
CA TYR A 227 6.50 -4.63 -14.89
C TYR A 227 6.07 -6.03 -14.42
N ASN A 228 7.00 -6.97 -14.35
CA ASN A 228 6.73 -8.40 -14.12
C ASN A 228 7.55 -8.97 -12.95
N LEU A 229 7.85 -8.13 -11.95
CA LEU A 229 8.67 -8.45 -10.78
C LEU A 229 7.80 -8.74 -9.55
#